data_AF-A0A8T5A5D7-F1
#
_entry.id   AF-A0A8T5A5D7-F1
#
_cell.length_a   1.000
_cell.length_b   1.000
_cell.length_c   1.000
_cell.angle_alpha   90.00
_cell.angle_beta   90.00
_cell.angle_gamma   90.00
#
_symmetry.space_group_name_H-M   'P 1'
#
loop_
_entity.id
_entity.type
_entity.pdbx_description
1 polymer ?
#
loop_
_entity_poly.entity_id
_entity_poly.type
_entity_poly.pdbx_seq_one_letter_code
_entity_poly.pdbx_strand_id
1 'polypeptide(L)'
;MMIELTSLPLIVLASIYLLSGYQMLAPELRIIPEPRKIHTDKFLRILTIFLMYLHASGGIIVIIERRLRKEVLRDIARTALIVVITLLLIIFLMIEATL
;
A
#
# COMPACT_ATOMS: atom_id res chain seq x y z
N MET A 1 -0.36 -15.97 -6.23
CA MET A 1 1.08 -15.67 -6.17
C MET A 1 1.41 -14.22 -5.78
N MET A 2 1.20 -13.18 -6.61
CA MET A 2 1.61 -11.80 -6.25
C MET A 2 0.95 -11.27 -4.96
N ILE A 3 -0.35 -11.50 -4.80
CA ILE A 3 -1.10 -11.07 -3.60
C ILE A 3 -0.55 -11.75 -2.34
N GLU A 4 -0.27 -13.05 -2.42
CA GLU A 4 0.27 -13.84 -1.30
C GLU A 4 1.66 -13.33 -0.91
N LEU A 5 2.54 -13.12 -1.90
CA LEU A 5 3.90 -12.62 -1.68
C LEU A 5 3.95 -11.20 -1.10
N THR A 6 2.96 -10.37 -1.40
CA THR A 6 2.88 -8.99 -0.91
C THR A 6 2.13 -8.86 0.42
N SER A 7 1.25 -9.82 0.75
CA SER A 7 0.41 -9.77 1.95
C SER A 7 1.19 -9.79 3.26
N LEU A 8 2.16 -10.71 3.40
CA LEU A 8 2.93 -10.86 4.64
C LEU A 8 3.88 -9.66 4.88
N PRO A 9 4.66 -9.19 3.89
CA PRO A 9 5.46 -7.98 4.08
C PRO A 9 4.60 -6.76 4.41
N LEU A 10 3.45 -6.60 3.73
CA LEU A 10 2.56 -5.46 3.93
C LEU A 10 1.90 -5.49 5.32
N ILE A 11 1.47 -6.65 5.83
CA ILE A 11 0.86 -6.73 7.17
C ILE A 11 1.89 -6.43 8.27
N VAL A 12 3.12 -6.88 8.12
CA VAL A 12 4.21 -6.57 9.05
C VAL A 12 4.49 -5.07 9.05
N LEU A 13 4.66 -4.48 7.86
CA LEU A 13 4.94 -3.05 7.74
C LEU A 13 3.78 -2.20 8.26
N ALA A 14 2.54 -2.54 7.90
CA ALA A 14 1.35 -1.86 8.40
C ALA A 14 1.22 -1.95 9.93
N SER A 15 1.55 -3.11 10.52
CA SER A 15 1.54 -3.28 11.98
C SER A 15 2.59 -2.38 12.65
N ILE A 16 3.79 -2.28 12.07
CA ILE A 16 4.85 -1.37 12.56
C ILE A 16 4.38 0.09 12.48
N TYR A 17 3.79 0.51 11.36
CA TYR A 17 3.24 1.87 11.19
C TYR A 17 2.11 2.16 12.19
N LEU A 18 1.21 1.19 12.41
CA LEU A 18 0.10 1.32 13.35
C LEU A 18 0.61 1.47 14.79
N LEU A 19 1.50 0.57 15.22
CA LEU A 19 2.04 0.56 16.59
C LEU A 19 2.85 1.83 16.86
N SER A 20 3.71 2.24 15.92
CA SER A 20 4.50 3.47 16.06
C SER A 20 3.62 4.72 16.03
N GLY A 21 2.58 4.76 15.20
CA GLY A 21 1.60 5.84 15.17
C GLY A 21 0.82 5.94 16.49
N TYR A 22 0.38 4.82 17.05
CA TYR A 22 -0.30 4.79 18.34
C TYR A 22 0.61 5.25 19.48
N GLN A 23 1.88 4.82 19.48
CA GLN A 23 2.85 5.27 20.48
C GLN A 23 3.17 6.77 20.37
N MET A 24 3.10 7.38 19.18
CA MET A 24 3.21 8.83 19.04
C MET A 24 2.08 9.59 19.74
N LEU A 25 0.89 8.97 19.85
CA LEU A 25 -0.27 9.51 20.58
C LEU A 25 -0.24 9.17 22.07
N ALA A 26 0.32 8.00 22.42
CA ALA A 26 0.46 7.50 23.79
C ALA A 26 1.93 7.15 24.11
N PRO A 27 2.76 8.14 24.50
CA PRO A 27 4.21 7.97 24.67
C PRO A 27 4.64 6.97 25.76
N GLU A 28 3.72 6.61 26.66
CA GLU A 28 3.98 5.71 27.79
C GLU A 28 4.22 4.25 27.38
N LEU A 29 3.73 3.82 26.21
CA LEU A 29 3.80 2.42 25.76
C LEU A 29 5.23 1.95 25.42
N ARG A 30 6.12 2.87 25.01
CA ARG A 30 7.55 2.64 24.73
C ARG A 30 7.92 1.29 24.06
N ILE A 31 7.12 0.84 23.11
CA ILE A 31 7.30 -0.46 22.42
C ILE A 31 8.37 -0.35 21.32
N ILE A 32 8.30 0.71 20.52
CA ILE A 32 9.19 0.95 19.38
C ILE A 32 10.14 2.11 19.74
N PRO A 33 11.46 1.92 19.61
CA PRO A 33 12.40 3.02 19.76
C PRO A 33 12.20 4.04 18.64
N GLU A 34 12.12 5.33 19.02
CA GLU A 34 12.02 6.46 18.07
C GLU A 34 10.89 6.32 17.04
N PRO A 35 9.61 6.22 17.46
CA PRO A 35 8.49 5.95 16.55
C PRO A 35 8.37 6.98 15.42
N ARG A 36 8.80 8.23 15.65
CA ARG A 36 8.82 9.27 14.62
C ARG A 36 9.73 8.93 13.44
N LYS A 37 10.88 8.28 13.67
CA LYS A 37 11.82 7.93 12.59
C LYS A 37 11.21 6.95 11.61
N ILE A 38 10.38 6.01 12.08
CA ILE A 38 9.65 5.06 11.23
C ILE A 38 8.75 5.78 10.22
N HIS A 39 8.08 6.86 10.65
CA HIS A 39 7.15 7.62 9.79
C HIS A 39 7.86 8.58 8.85
N THR A 40 9.10 8.98 9.16
CA THR A 40 9.89 9.87 8.30
C THR A 40 10.91 9.13 7.42
N ASP A 41 11.11 7.82 7.65
CA ASP A 41 12.06 7.04 6.87
C ASP A 41 11.58 6.87 5.42
N LYS A 42 12.36 7.41 4.49
CA LYS A 42 12.04 7.44 3.06
C LYS A 42 12.00 6.04 2.45
N PHE A 43 12.86 5.13 2.90
CA PHE A 43 12.89 3.76 2.38
C PHE A 43 11.63 3.01 2.81
N LEU A 44 11.23 3.10 4.08
CA LEU A 44 10.01 2.46 4.59
C LEU A 44 8.76 3.01 3.90
N ARG A 45 8.69 4.32 3.66
CA ARG A 45 7.56 4.94 2.95
C ARG A 45 7.45 4.46 1.49
N ILE A 46 8.55 4.51 0.73
CA ILE A 46 8.58 4.02 -0.66
C ILE A 46 8.24 2.52 -0.71
N LEU A 47 8.81 1.72 0.20
CA LEU A 47 8.51 0.30 0.30
C LEU A 47 7.03 0.05 0.59
N THR A 48 6.43 0.82 1.49
CA THR A 48 4.99 0.73 1.80
C THR A 48 4.14 1.05 0.58
N ILE A 49 4.45 2.13 -0.14
CA ILE A 49 3.75 2.53 -1.37
C ILE A 49 3.82 1.41 -2.41
N PHE A 50 5.01 0.83 -2.61
CA PHE A 50 5.21 -0.23 -3.60
C PHE A 50 4.47 -1.51 -3.23
N LEU A 51 4.56 -1.96 -1.98
CA LEU A 51 3.84 -3.15 -1.51
C LEU A 51 2.33 -2.96 -1.58
N MET A 52 1.83 -1.79 -1.18
CA MET A 52 0.41 -1.46 -1.25
C MET A 52 -0.08 -1.43 -2.69
N TYR A 53 0.70 -0.84 -3.61
CA TYR A 53 0.40 -0.79 -5.04
C TYR A 53 0.24 -2.20 -5.63
N LEU A 54 1.23 -3.07 -5.40
CA LEU A 54 1.20 -4.44 -5.91
C LEU A 54 0.06 -5.27 -5.29
N HIS A 55 -0.14 -5.14 -3.98
CA HIS A 55 -1.16 -5.90 -3.27
C HIS A 55 -2.58 -5.47 -3.68
N ALA A 56 -2.85 -4.17 -3.71
CA ALA A 56 -4.16 -3.63 -4.06
C ALA A 56 -4.52 -3.90 -5.53
N SER A 57 -3.58 -3.70 -6.45
CA SER A 57 -3.81 -3.97 -7.87
C SER A 57 -4.11 -5.45 -8.12
N GLY A 58 -3.33 -6.37 -7.54
CA GLY A 58 -3.59 -7.79 -7.62
C GLY A 58 -4.96 -8.17 -7.03
N GLY A 59 -5.29 -7.67 -5.84
CA GLY A 59 -6.56 -7.93 -5.17
C GLY A 59 -7.77 -7.48 -5.99
N ILE A 60 -7.73 -6.25 -6.53
CA ILE A 60 -8.84 -5.71 -7.33
C ILE A 60 -8.97 -6.47 -8.66
N ILE A 61 -7.87 -6.86 -9.30
CA ILE A 61 -7.93 -7.70 -10.52
C ILE A 61 -8.66 -9.01 -10.21
N VAL A 62 -8.32 -9.70 -9.12
CA VAL A 62 -9.01 -10.95 -8.75
C VAL A 62 -10.51 -10.72 -8.51
N ILE A 63 -10.89 -9.60 -7.91
CA ILE A 63 -12.30 -9.23 -7.73
C ILE A 63 -12.98 -8.99 -9.09
N ILE A 64 -12.33 -8.24 -9.99
CA ILE A 64 -12.82 -7.98 -11.35
C ILE A 64 -13.06 -9.30 -12.08
N GLU A 65 -12.09 -10.22 -12.08
CA GLU A 65 -12.23 -11.54 -12.73
C GLU A 65 -13.39 -12.36 -12.18
N ARG A 66 -13.60 -12.32 -10.86
CA ARG A 66 -14.62 -13.13 -10.20
C ARG A 66 -16.03 -12.54 -10.34
N ARG A 67 -16.16 -11.23 -10.51
CA ARG A 67 -17.45 -10.52 -10.45
C ARG A 67 -17.97 -10.13 -11.83
N LEU A 68 -17.11 -9.79 -12.78
CA LEU A 68 -17.53 -9.31 -14.10
C LEU A 68 -17.57 -10.47 -15.10
N ARG A 69 -18.78 -10.87 -15.49
CA ARG A 69 -19.01 -11.96 -16.44
C ARG A 69 -18.81 -11.56 -17.90
N LYS A 70 -19.06 -10.28 -18.23
CA LYS A 70 -18.93 -9.76 -19.60
C LYS A 70 -17.49 -9.33 -19.85
N GLU A 71 -16.88 -9.85 -20.91
CA GLU A 71 -15.47 -9.58 -21.24
C GLU A 71 -15.20 -8.08 -21.42
N VAL A 72 -16.08 -7.39 -22.14
CA VAL A 72 -15.99 -5.94 -22.35
C VAL A 72 -15.97 -5.15 -21.02
N LEU A 73 -16.82 -5.52 -20.05
CA LEU A 73 -16.85 -4.85 -18.75
C LEU A 73 -15.57 -5.12 -17.95
N ARG A 74 -15.07 -6.35 -18.04
CA ARG A 74 -13.82 -6.75 -17.38
C ARG A 74 -12.64 -5.95 -17.93
N ASP A 75 -12.55 -5.79 -19.24
CA ASP A 75 -11.44 -5.05 -19.86
C ASP A 75 -11.53 -3.56 -19.54
N ILE A 76 -12.73 -2.95 -19.59
CA ILE A 76 -12.93 -1.57 -19.14
C ILE A 76 -12.50 -1.41 -17.68
N ALA A 77 -12.91 -2.33 -16.79
CA ALA A 77 -12.56 -2.26 -15.37
C ALA A 77 -11.06 -2.43 -15.13
N ARG A 78 -10.38 -3.35 -15.84
CA ARG A 78 -8.92 -3.52 -15.77
C ARG A 78 -8.20 -2.27 -16.23
N THR A 79 -8.60 -1.68 -17.37
CA THR A 79 -7.98 -0.45 -17.88
C THR A 79 -8.20 0.72 -16.92
N ALA A 80 -9.42 0.90 -16.43
CA ALA A 80 -9.72 1.94 -15.44
C ALA A 80 -8.89 1.76 -14.17
N LEU A 81 -8.76 0.52 -13.68
CA LEU A 81 -7.91 0.20 -12.54
C LEU A 81 -6.46 0.61 -12.81
N ILE A 82 -5.87 0.16 -13.93
CA ILE A 82 -4.48 0.47 -14.30
C ILE A 82 -4.24 1.98 -14.33
N VAL A 83 -5.15 2.75 -14.94
CA VAL A 83 -5.06 4.22 -14.98
C VAL A 83 -5.07 4.81 -13.57
N VAL A 84 -6.06 4.45 -12.75
CA VAL A 84 -6.21 4.98 -11.39
C VAL A 84 -4.99 4.64 -10.52
N ILE A 85 -4.56 3.38 -10.50
CA ILE A 85 -3.42 2.97 -9.66
C ILE A 85 -2.12 3.61 -10.11
N THR A 86 -1.94 3.82 -11.42
CA THR A 86 -0.73 4.44 -11.96
C THR A 86 -0.68 5.93 -11.60
N LEU A 87 -1.81 6.63 -11.72
CA LEU A 87 -1.92 8.03 -11.31
C LEU A 87 -1.63 8.18 -9.81
N LEU A 88 -2.22 7.33 -8.96
CA LEU A 88 -1.94 7.34 -7.52
C LEU A 88 -0.47 7.06 -7.21
N LEU A 89 0.14 6.09 -7.89
CA LEU A 89 1.56 5.78 -7.72
C LEU A 89 2.44 6.99 -8.07
N ILE A 90 2.18 7.66 -9.20
CA ILE A 90 2.91 8.85 -9.61
C ILE A 90 2.77 9.96 -8.57
N ILE A 91 1.54 10.23 -8.10
CA ILE A 91 1.28 11.25 -7.07
C ILE A 91 2.06 10.94 -5.80
N PHE A 92 2.01 9.70 -5.31
CA PHE A 92 2.74 9.32 -4.11
C PHE A 92 4.25 9.43 -4.29
N LEU A 93 4.80 8.97 -5.42
CA LEU A 93 6.23 9.10 -5.69
C LEU A 93 6.70 10.55 -5.83
N MET A 94 5.87 11.44 -6.39
CA MET A 94 6.16 12.87 -6.44
C MET A 94 6.19 13.49 -5.05
N ILE A 95 5.24 13.13 -4.17
CA ILE A 95 5.24 13.56 -2.77
C ILE A 95 6.50 13.08 -2.04
N GLU A 96 6.88 11.81 -2.22
CA GLU A 96 8.12 11.25 -1.67
C GLU A 96 9.39 11.92 -2.23
N ALA A 97 9.37 12.41 -3.47
CA ALA A 97 10.51 13.09 -4.07
C ALA A 97 10.72 14.50 -3.48
N THR A 98 9.64 15.14 -3.02
CA THR A 98 9.65 16.50 -2.43
C THR A 98 9.85 16.55 -0.92
N LEU A 99 9.73 15.40 -0.24
CA LEU A 99 9.97 15.22 1.20
C LEU A 99 11.35 14.62 1.47
#